data_AF-A0A1F4WGT7-F1
#
_entry.id   AF-A0A1F4WGT7-F1
#
_cell.length_a   1.000
_cell.length_b   1.000
_cell.length_c   1.000
_cell.angle_alpha   90.00
_cell.angle_beta   90.00
_cell.angle_gamma   90.00
#
_symmetry.space_group_name_H-M   'P 1'
#
loop_
_entity.id
_entity.type
_entity.pdbx_description
1 polymer ?
#
loop_
_entity_poly.entity_id
_entity_poly.type
_entity_poly.pdbx_seq_one_letter_code
_entity_poly.pdbx_strand_id
1 'polypeptide(L)'
;SETAVTGITTSSATVSWTTNEASNSKVEYGPTEDLGFSKTVTTLVASHSVTLNGLSANTAYYYSAVSTDASGNIGRNDQNSLTTASSAGSTKITIPPPQTIIKSVTDTAAPGISITTNFSKPFEQPPLISGRATDAYGIAAVEYSTDGGVNWLPTDKLTSPGKKSTTFNFVPILFDDGNYQIVVRATDGSGNRGVSKIYTLVIDRLPPIVGSALISIGPLVLTPNENGQLVTISGVEHKVILSAAGGPVTIDLLIDNHVHSFSRSHETGLWNGAVIFAQSGFYELIVKAKDGGGNVTERRLTNVIVLDPGQLEGVDKGTITVYYQEPASKVWYLWDSRSFGQTNPRSFKDGTYSLFLPAGTYYLKISAPGYKTVTSSIFRLDSTAPINTDFTLEKISPFSIFDLFRSQEVKISESQPPAEINPLLGKRALIFFLPAIEGTFESVTLRGHSSVLSFVNTWSDSSIEQISILDKFPRPNQIGTVVVQDNLSRIKILAKRGEYDLNLAVDEDGLLVDDFGIFTLPTHVFMDRKGVIKRVVPGVLTEEEIEKNLLDIL
;
A
#
# COMPACT_ATOMS: atom_id res chain seq x y z
N SER A 1 11.54 -26.93 30.60
CA SER A 1 11.89 -25.68 31.31
C SER A 1 10.75 -25.31 32.23
N GLU A 2 11.04 -24.76 33.41
CA GLU A 2 10.00 -24.26 34.32
C GLU A 2 9.42 -22.95 33.75
N THR A 3 8.10 -22.79 33.85
CA THR A 3 7.38 -21.63 33.35
C THR A 3 6.98 -20.71 34.50
N ALA A 4 7.14 -19.40 34.33
CA ALA A 4 6.74 -18.40 35.31
C ALA A 4 5.58 -17.56 34.78
N VAL A 5 4.57 -17.34 35.62
CA VAL A 5 3.41 -16.48 35.31
C VAL A 5 3.53 -15.18 36.10
N THR A 6 3.45 -14.05 35.41
CA THR A 6 3.49 -12.71 36.00
C THR A 6 2.42 -11.81 35.39
N GLY A 7 2.20 -10.62 35.97
CA GLY A 7 1.29 -9.63 35.40
C GLY A 7 -0.15 -10.12 35.28
N ILE A 8 -0.62 -10.94 36.21
CA ILE A 8 -2.01 -11.43 36.24
C ILE A 8 -2.93 -10.25 36.61
N THR A 9 -3.79 -9.86 35.68
CA THR A 9 -4.84 -8.85 35.86
C THR A 9 -6.22 -9.51 35.85
N THR A 10 -7.29 -8.72 35.82
CA THR A 10 -8.65 -9.22 35.64
C THR A 10 -8.90 -9.75 34.22
N SER A 11 -8.04 -9.44 33.24
CA SER A 11 -8.25 -9.83 31.84
C SER A 11 -6.99 -10.23 31.06
N SER A 12 -5.85 -10.35 31.72
CA SER A 12 -4.58 -10.77 31.09
C SER A 12 -3.64 -11.47 32.07
N ALA A 13 -2.66 -12.20 31.53
CA ALA A 13 -1.55 -12.79 32.28
C ALA A 13 -0.37 -13.03 31.34
N THR A 14 0.87 -12.96 31.83
CA THR A 14 2.08 -13.20 31.03
C THR A 14 2.75 -14.49 31.44
N VAL A 15 3.01 -15.37 30.46
CA VAL A 15 3.72 -16.64 30.63
C VAL A 15 5.12 -16.48 30.06
N SER A 16 6.14 -16.85 30.84
CA SER A 16 7.55 -16.73 30.47
C SER A 16 8.31 -18.03 30.73
N TRP A 17 9.28 -18.34 29.86
CA TRP A 17 10.12 -19.52 29.97
C TRP A 17 11.42 -19.35 29.19
N THR A 18 12.34 -20.29 29.33
CA THR A 18 13.60 -20.31 28.58
C THR A 18 13.81 -21.63 27.85
N THR A 19 14.57 -21.61 26.77
CA THR A 19 15.02 -22.81 26.04
C THR A 19 16.55 -22.79 25.91
N ASN A 20 17.13 -23.95 25.65
CA ASN A 20 18.57 -24.09 25.39
C ASN A 20 18.95 -23.61 23.98
N GLU A 21 17.98 -23.46 23.07
CA GLU A 21 18.19 -23.05 21.68
C GLU A 21 17.13 -22.03 21.24
N ALA A 22 17.47 -21.17 20.26
CA ALA A 22 16.55 -20.16 19.76
C ALA A 22 15.33 -20.82 19.06
N SER A 23 14.13 -20.51 19.54
CA SER A 23 12.90 -21.14 19.10
C SER A 23 11.72 -20.17 19.14
N ASN A 24 10.64 -20.48 18.44
CA ASN A 24 9.43 -19.65 18.49
C ASN A 24 8.82 -19.69 19.91
N SER A 25 7.93 -18.73 20.21
CA SER A 25 7.24 -18.66 21.51
C SER A 25 5.75 -18.90 21.33
N LYS A 26 5.27 -20.11 21.62
CA LYS A 26 3.84 -20.44 21.56
C LYS A 26 3.31 -20.74 22.96
N VAL A 27 2.14 -20.21 23.29
CA VAL A 27 1.37 -20.62 24.48
C VAL A 27 -0.01 -21.08 24.04
N GLU A 28 -0.34 -22.32 24.35
CA GLU A 28 -1.68 -22.89 24.23
C GLU A 28 -2.38 -22.74 25.58
N TYR A 29 -3.63 -22.29 25.61
CA TYR A 29 -4.35 -21.97 26.84
C TYR A 29 -5.87 -22.12 26.71
N GLY A 30 -6.56 -22.31 27.83
CA GLY A 30 -8.03 -22.42 27.85
C GLY A 30 -8.61 -22.50 29.26
N PRO A 31 -9.93 -22.28 29.43
CA PRO A 31 -10.60 -22.41 30.73
C PRO A 31 -10.77 -23.88 31.16
N THR A 32 -10.48 -24.83 30.28
CA THR A 32 -10.45 -26.29 30.53
C THR A 32 -9.09 -26.86 30.16
N GLU A 33 -8.82 -28.10 30.54
CA GLU A 33 -7.56 -28.80 30.23
C GLU A 33 -7.36 -29.07 28.72
N ASP A 34 -8.38 -28.86 27.87
CA ASP A 34 -8.30 -29.08 26.41
C ASP A 34 -7.68 -27.89 25.63
N LEU A 35 -7.11 -26.89 26.32
CA LEU A 35 -6.27 -25.77 25.81
C LEU A 35 -6.69 -25.13 24.45
N GLY A 36 -7.98 -24.96 24.20
CA GLY A 36 -8.56 -24.58 22.90
C GLY A 36 -8.22 -23.21 22.29
N PHE A 37 -7.32 -22.43 22.89
CA PHE A 37 -6.78 -21.18 22.34
C PHE A 37 -5.26 -21.25 22.23
N SER A 38 -4.66 -20.50 21.30
CA SER A 38 -3.19 -20.38 21.24
C SER A 38 -2.74 -18.99 20.83
N LYS A 39 -1.55 -18.61 21.30
CA LYS A 39 -0.85 -17.39 20.93
C LYS A 39 0.58 -17.72 20.57
N THR A 40 1.03 -17.31 19.38
CA THR A 40 2.37 -17.63 18.86
C THR A 40 3.11 -16.36 18.46
N VAL A 41 4.38 -16.28 18.85
CA VAL A 41 5.36 -15.31 18.38
C VAL A 41 6.42 -16.08 17.60
N THR A 42 6.59 -15.79 16.32
CA THR A 42 7.43 -16.58 15.40
C THR A 42 8.92 -16.28 15.51
N THR A 43 9.30 -15.15 16.13
CA THR A 43 10.70 -14.78 16.36
C THR A 43 11.40 -15.84 17.20
N LEU A 44 12.55 -16.32 16.72
CA LEU A 44 13.34 -17.33 17.40
C LEU A 44 14.19 -16.69 18.50
N VAL A 45 13.88 -17.00 19.76
CA VAL A 45 14.57 -16.50 20.96
C VAL A 45 14.82 -17.63 21.95
N ALA A 46 15.73 -17.43 22.90
CA ALA A 46 15.97 -18.37 24.01
C ALA A 46 15.28 -17.97 25.32
N SER A 47 14.81 -16.72 25.39
CA SER A 47 14.04 -16.16 26.51
C SER A 47 12.67 -15.75 25.98
N HIS A 48 11.64 -16.49 26.38
CA HIS A 48 10.28 -16.35 25.87
C HIS A 48 9.41 -15.57 26.85
N SER A 49 8.52 -14.75 26.31
CA SER A 49 7.49 -14.04 27.06
C SER A 49 6.27 -13.85 26.19
N VAL A 50 5.13 -14.38 26.62
CA VAL A 50 3.87 -14.34 25.89
C VAL A 50 2.75 -13.87 26.83
N THR A 51 2.20 -12.70 26.55
CA THR A 51 1.05 -12.15 27.29
C THR A 51 -0.26 -12.65 26.69
N LEU A 52 -1.06 -13.36 27.47
CA LEU A 52 -2.42 -13.78 27.16
C LEU A 52 -3.37 -12.63 27.52
N ASN A 53 -4.24 -12.24 26.59
CA ASN A 53 -5.19 -11.12 26.74
C ASN A 53 -6.63 -11.59 26.49
N GLY A 54 -7.61 -10.80 26.91
CA GLY A 54 -9.03 -11.11 26.72
C GLY A 54 -9.53 -12.21 27.64
N LEU A 55 -8.86 -12.43 28.77
CA LEU A 55 -9.27 -13.40 29.78
C LEU A 55 -10.48 -12.86 30.56
N SER A 56 -11.31 -13.76 31.09
CA SER A 56 -12.40 -13.40 32.00
C SER A 56 -11.87 -13.23 33.42
N ALA A 57 -12.42 -12.27 34.17
CA ALA A 57 -12.02 -12.01 35.57
C ALA A 57 -12.39 -13.18 36.49
N ASN A 58 -11.63 -13.37 37.57
CA ASN A 58 -11.83 -14.43 38.56
C ASN A 58 -12.02 -15.84 37.93
N THR A 59 -11.29 -16.13 36.86
CA THR A 59 -11.42 -17.36 36.08
C THR A 59 -10.09 -18.10 36.02
N ALA A 60 -10.11 -19.40 36.27
CA ALA A 60 -8.93 -20.27 36.12
C ALA A 60 -8.71 -20.61 34.64
N TYR A 61 -7.46 -20.55 34.20
CA TYR A 61 -7.02 -20.93 32.87
C TYR A 61 -5.86 -21.93 32.98
N TYR A 62 -5.93 -23.00 32.21
CA TYR A 62 -4.83 -23.93 31.97
C TYR A 62 -4.00 -23.44 30.79
N TYR A 63 -2.69 -23.68 30.82
CA TYR A 63 -1.79 -23.32 29.73
C TYR A 63 -0.59 -24.27 29.60
N SER A 64 -0.02 -24.32 28.40
CA SER A 64 1.24 -24.99 28.09
C SER A 64 2.03 -24.16 27.07
N ALA A 65 3.30 -23.95 27.36
CA ALA A 65 4.28 -23.34 26.48
C ALA A 65 4.88 -24.38 25.53
N VAL A 66 4.93 -24.01 24.25
CA VAL A 66 5.47 -24.80 23.14
C VAL A 66 6.51 -23.96 22.42
N SER A 67 7.63 -24.57 22.09
CA SER A 67 8.74 -23.94 21.39
C SER A 67 9.20 -24.83 20.24
N THR A 68 9.30 -24.27 19.05
CA THR A 68 9.77 -24.95 17.83
C THR A 68 11.01 -24.22 17.31
N ASP A 69 12.13 -24.92 17.18
CA ASP A 69 13.35 -24.35 16.64
C ASP A 69 13.32 -24.25 15.09
N ALA A 70 14.36 -23.65 14.51
CA ALA A 70 14.50 -23.50 13.06
C ALA A 70 14.60 -24.84 12.29
N SER A 71 14.97 -25.92 12.97
CA SER A 71 15.10 -27.26 12.40
C SER A 71 13.80 -28.08 12.54
N GLY A 72 12.77 -27.53 13.19
CA GLY A 72 11.49 -28.17 13.42
C GLY A 72 11.43 -29.03 14.69
N ASN A 73 12.44 -29.01 15.57
CA ASN A 73 12.36 -29.73 16.85
C ASN A 73 11.40 -29.00 17.78
N ILE A 74 10.51 -29.75 18.45
CA ILE A 74 9.46 -29.20 19.31
C ILE A 74 9.74 -29.58 20.78
N GLY A 75 9.85 -28.56 21.63
CA GLY A 75 9.84 -28.68 23.09
C GLY A 75 8.52 -28.20 23.68
N ARG A 76 8.02 -28.89 24.71
CA ARG A 76 6.78 -28.55 25.43
C ARG A 76 6.99 -28.67 26.93
N ASN A 77 6.40 -27.78 27.72
CA ASN A 77 6.35 -27.90 29.18
C ASN A 77 5.11 -28.69 29.66
N ASP A 78 5.11 -29.10 30.94
CA ASP A 78 3.91 -29.63 31.58
C ASP A 78 2.80 -28.58 31.64
N GLN A 79 1.55 -29.04 31.64
CA GLN A 79 0.40 -28.14 31.76
C GLN A 79 0.36 -27.49 33.14
N ASN A 80 0.21 -26.18 33.16
CA ASN A 80 0.14 -25.36 34.37
C ASN A 80 -1.17 -24.56 34.39
N SER A 81 -1.51 -23.94 35.53
CA SER A 81 -2.72 -23.12 35.66
C SER A 81 -2.43 -21.73 36.23
N LEU A 82 -3.22 -20.75 35.83
CA LEU A 82 -3.26 -19.40 36.42
C LEU A 82 -4.72 -18.99 36.68
N THR A 83 -4.95 -18.11 37.65
CA THR A 83 -6.27 -17.56 37.94
C THR A 83 -6.24 -16.05 37.83
N THR A 84 -7.07 -15.46 36.98
CA THR A 84 -7.15 -14.00 36.81
C THR A 84 -7.66 -13.31 38.08
N ALA A 85 -7.25 -12.06 38.27
CA ALA A 85 -7.69 -11.27 39.41
C ALA A 85 -9.21 -11.05 39.38
N SER A 86 -9.82 -10.86 40.56
CA SER A 86 -11.24 -10.49 40.68
C SER A 86 -11.43 -8.99 40.48
N SER A 87 -12.58 -8.59 39.93
CA SER A 87 -12.96 -7.18 39.80
C SER A 87 -13.47 -6.66 41.14
N ALA A 88 -12.85 -5.61 41.69
CA ALA A 88 -13.23 -5.09 43.00
C ALA A 88 -14.59 -4.37 42.96
N GLY A 89 -15.56 -4.86 43.74
CA GLY A 89 -16.82 -4.18 44.02
C GLY A 89 -16.64 -3.05 45.04
N SER A 90 -17.30 -1.91 44.81
CA SER A 90 -17.30 -0.75 45.70
C SER A 90 -18.01 -1.05 47.03
N THR A 91 -17.36 -0.78 48.16
CA THR A 91 -17.99 -0.75 49.49
C THR A 91 -17.74 0.56 50.22
N LYS A 92 -18.84 1.13 50.72
CA LYS A 92 -18.99 2.37 51.47
C LYS A 92 -18.38 2.26 52.88
N ILE A 93 -17.76 3.35 53.37
CA ILE A 93 -17.07 3.44 54.68
C ILE A 93 -18.05 3.71 55.83
N THR A 94 -17.82 3.13 57.01
CA THR A 94 -18.27 3.65 58.32
C THR A 94 -17.21 3.33 59.41
N ILE A 95 -16.88 4.31 60.27
CA ILE A 95 -15.89 4.31 61.39
C ILE A 95 -16.66 4.58 62.73
N PRO A 96 -16.19 4.37 64.00
CA PRO A 96 -14.90 4.79 64.64
C PRO A 96 -14.39 3.89 65.85
N PRO A 97 -13.54 4.34 66.83
CA PRO A 97 -12.06 4.22 66.93
C PRO A 97 -11.58 3.49 68.27
N PRO A 98 -10.28 3.36 68.71
CA PRO A 98 -9.28 4.44 68.96
C PRO A 98 -7.77 4.17 68.63
N GLN A 99 -7.14 5.26 68.16
CA GLN A 99 -5.80 5.85 68.37
C GLN A 99 -4.54 5.03 68.72
N THR A 100 -3.48 5.29 67.93
CA THR A 100 -2.09 5.37 68.39
C THR A 100 -1.41 6.54 67.67
N ILE A 101 -0.78 7.45 68.43
CA ILE A 101 -0.09 8.63 67.91
C ILE A 101 1.31 8.22 67.44
N ILE A 102 1.53 8.19 66.13
CA ILE A 102 2.85 8.38 65.53
C ILE A 102 2.77 9.71 64.80
N LYS A 103 3.72 10.61 65.08
CA LYS A 103 3.84 11.90 64.41
C LYS A 103 4.28 11.65 62.96
N SER A 104 3.32 11.36 62.08
CA SER A 104 3.53 11.24 60.64
C SER A 104 3.83 12.62 60.08
N VAL A 105 5.03 12.82 59.56
CA VAL A 105 5.27 13.90 58.60
C VAL A 105 4.38 13.61 57.39
N THR A 106 3.29 14.36 57.25
CA THR A 106 2.40 14.24 56.10
C THR A 106 3.13 14.85 54.91
N ASP A 107 3.67 13.99 54.06
CA ASP A 107 4.19 14.42 52.77
C ASP A 107 3.01 14.75 51.84
N THR A 108 3.00 15.98 51.33
CA THR A 108 2.00 16.46 50.38
C THR A 108 2.63 16.88 49.05
N ALA A 109 3.95 16.71 48.89
CA ALA A 109 4.66 17.11 47.70
C ALA A 109 4.54 16.03 46.61
N ALA A 110 4.29 16.45 45.37
CA ALA A 110 4.30 15.52 44.25
C ALA A 110 5.75 15.19 43.83
N PRO A 111 6.06 13.92 43.50
CA PRO A 111 7.35 13.55 42.93
C PRO A 111 7.77 14.35 41.70
N GLY A 112 9.06 14.66 41.59
CA GLY A 112 9.67 15.19 40.37
C GLY A 112 10.03 14.07 39.38
N ILE A 113 9.86 14.32 38.08
CA ILE A 113 10.14 13.33 37.02
C ILE A 113 10.95 13.98 35.89
N SER A 114 11.98 13.28 35.44
CA SER A 114 12.78 13.65 34.27
C SER A 114 12.98 12.43 33.37
N ILE A 115 12.86 12.63 32.06
CA ILE A 115 13.16 11.61 31.05
C ILE A 115 14.46 12.01 30.36
N THR A 116 15.37 11.06 30.20
CA THR A 116 16.70 11.28 29.58
C THR A 116 16.74 10.86 28.12
N THR A 117 15.80 10.03 27.67
CA THR A 117 15.70 9.63 26.26
C THR A 117 15.43 10.82 25.35
N ASN A 118 16.16 10.91 24.24
CA ASN A 118 15.98 11.94 23.23
C ASN A 118 14.94 11.50 22.20
N PHE A 119 13.86 12.28 22.05
CA PHE A 119 12.79 12.04 21.08
C PHE A 119 12.88 12.96 19.85
N SER A 120 14.04 13.58 19.60
CA SER A 120 14.21 14.53 18.48
C SER A 120 14.21 13.87 17.10
N LYS A 121 14.31 12.54 17.04
CA LYS A 121 14.31 11.76 15.80
C LYS A 121 13.31 10.60 15.92
N PRO A 122 12.77 10.10 14.81
CA PRO A 122 11.97 8.88 14.78
C PRO A 122 12.78 7.64 15.10
N PHE A 123 12.06 6.57 15.40
CA PHE A 123 12.64 5.25 15.66
C PHE A 123 11.96 4.17 14.81
N GLU A 124 12.75 3.32 14.19
CA GLU A 124 12.27 2.12 13.47
C GLU A 124 11.68 1.07 14.42
N GLN A 125 12.07 1.11 15.69
CA GLN A 125 11.57 0.20 16.73
C GLN A 125 11.39 0.97 18.04
N PRO A 126 10.46 0.56 18.91
CA PRO A 126 10.29 1.20 20.21
C PRO A 126 11.60 1.29 20.99
N PRO A 127 12.09 2.50 21.32
CA PRO A 127 13.37 2.65 22.00
C PRO A 127 13.25 2.31 23.49
N LEU A 128 14.38 1.99 24.11
CA LEU A 128 14.48 1.98 25.57
C LEU A 128 14.32 3.41 26.10
N ILE A 129 13.21 3.67 26.79
CA ILE A 129 12.93 4.93 27.45
C ILE A 129 13.47 4.86 28.88
N SER A 130 14.25 5.86 29.28
CA SER A 130 14.85 5.92 30.61
C SER A 130 14.72 7.30 31.24
N GLY A 131 14.73 7.34 32.57
CA GLY A 131 14.63 8.59 33.31
C GLY A 131 14.84 8.42 34.80
N ARG A 132 14.55 9.49 35.55
CA ARG A 132 14.72 9.58 37.00
C ARG A 132 13.49 10.19 37.64
N ALA A 133 13.05 9.58 38.74
CA ALA A 133 12.05 10.12 39.64
C ALA A 133 12.69 10.49 40.99
N THR A 134 12.29 11.62 41.56
CA THR A 134 12.85 12.14 42.81
C THR A 134 11.77 12.66 43.73
N ASP A 135 11.89 12.36 45.01
CA ASP A 135 10.98 12.85 46.05
C ASP A 135 11.72 12.94 47.41
N ALA A 136 11.26 13.81 48.31
CA ALA A 136 11.91 14.01 49.60
C ALA A 136 11.78 12.81 50.56
N TYR A 137 10.72 11.99 50.39
CA TYR A 137 10.34 10.87 51.23
C TYR A 137 10.37 9.52 50.50
N GLY A 138 10.39 9.53 49.17
CA GLY A 138 10.80 8.39 48.35
C GLY A 138 9.74 7.93 47.35
N ILE A 139 10.20 7.27 46.29
CA ILE A 139 9.34 6.86 45.17
C ILE A 139 8.84 5.43 45.34
N ALA A 140 7.52 5.23 45.38
CA ALA A 140 6.92 3.91 45.51
C ALA A 140 6.74 3.22 44.15
N ALA A 141 6.29 3.96 43.13
CA ALA A 141 6.04 3.40 41.80
C ALA A 141 6.32 4.42 40.70
N VAL A 142 6.66 3.91 39.52
CA VAL A 142 6.73 4.68 38.27
C VAL A 142 6.01 3.92 37.17
N GLU A 143 5.12 4.61 36.47
CA GLU A 143 4.29 4.10 35.38
C GLU A 143 4.42 5.04 34.17
N TYR A 144 4.21 4.50 32.97
CA TYR A 144 4.22 5.25 31.73
C TYR A 144 2.89 5.11 30.98
N SER A 145 2.66 6.03 30.06
CA SER A 145 1.53 6.06 29.15
C SER A 145 2.04 6.37 27.74
N THR A 146 1.42 5.77 26.72
CA THR A 146 1.71 6.02 25.30
C THR A 146 0.61 6.80 24.59
N ASP A 147 -0.48 7.12 25.31
CA ASP A 147 -1.70 7.74 24.80
C ASP A 147 -2.07 9.04 25.54
N GLY A 148 -1.06 9.76 26.03
CA GLY A 148 -1.27 11.07 26.65
C GLY A 148 -1.84 11.01 28.08
N GLY A 149 -1.75 9.85 28.74
CA GLY A 149 -2.17 9.64 30.12
C GLY A 149 -3.54 9.00 30.30
N VAL A 150 -4.14 8.45 29.23
CA VAL A 150 -5.43 7.73 29.29
C VAL A 150 -5.22 6.34 29.91
N ASN A 151 -4.23 5.59 29.43
CA ASN A 151 -3.86 4.29 29.96
C ASN A 151 -2.44 4.31 30.54
N TRP A 152 -2.23 3.56 31.63
CA TRP A 152 -0.98 3.53 32.38
C TRP A 152 -0.46 2.11 32.54
N LEU A 153 0.83 1.93 32.25
CA LEU A 153 1.54 0.66 32.33
C LEU A 153 2.73 0.81 33.29
N PRO A 154 3.08 -0.24 34.05
CA PRO A 154 4.26 -0.21 34.90
C PRO A 154 5.53 -0.13 34.06
N THR A 155 6.58 0.51 34.58
CA THR A 155 7.91 0.48 33.95
C THR A 155 8.55 -0.91 34.04
N ASP A 156 9.36 -1.30 33.04
CA ASP A 156 10.05 -2.60 33.01
C ASP A 156 11.04 -2.75 34.17
N LYS A 157 11.70 -1.65 34.55
CA LYS A 157 12.66 -1.62 35.65
C LYS A 157 12.56 -0.34 36.45
N LEU A 158 12.57 -0.48 37.77
CA LEU A 158 12.70 0.61 38.74
C LEU A 158 13.84 0.29 39.72
N THR A 159 14.86 1.14 39.77
CA THR A 159 16.05 0.87 40.62
C THR A 159 15.85 1.38 42.04
N SER A 160 15.99 0.53 43.05
CA SER A 160 15.91 0.93 44.47
C SER A 160 14.61 1.68 44.84
N PRO A 161 13.42 1.05 44.72
CA PRO A 161 12.16 1.63 45.16
C PRO A 161 12.20 2.08 46.64
N GLY A 162 11.43 3.11 46.98
CA GLY A 162 11.35 3.71 48.31
C GLY A 162 12.52 4.65 48.66
N LYS A 163 13.48 4.85 47.75
CA LYS A 163 14.53 5.87 47.93
C LYS A 163 14.07 7.22 47.40
N LYS A 164 14.68 8.29 47.92
CA LYS A 164 14.46 9.70 47.51
C LYS A 164 14.73 9.97 46.03
N SER A 165 15.44 9.06 45.38
CA SER A 165 15.77 9.12 43.98
C SER A 165 15.87 7.72 43.42
N THR A 166 15.18 7.47 42.32
CA THR A 166 15.20 6.20 41.59
C THR A 166 15.32 6.48 40.09
N THR A 167 15.95 5.55 39.36
CA THR A 167 15.94 5.54 37.90
C THR A 167 14.95 4.48 37.42
N PHE A 168 14.31 4.75 36.30
CA PHE A 168 13.40 3.83 35.66
C PHE A 168 13.80 3.61 34.19
N ASN A 169 13.44 2.46 33.64
CA ASN A 169 13.43 2.26 32.20
C ASN A 169 12.29 1.34 31.76
N PHE A 170 11.89 1.49 30.50
CA PHE A 170 10.87 0.67 29.84
C PHE A 170 11.00 0.73 28.31
N VAL A 171 10.54 -0.31 27.61
CA VAL A 171 10.33 -0.30 26.16
C VAL A 171 8.82 -0.29 25.90
N PRO A 172 8.26 0.77 25.29
CA PRO A 172 6.81 0.83 25.06
C PRO A 172 6.37 -0.21 24.03
N ILE A 173 5.25 -0.88 24.30
CA ILE A 173 4.68 -1.90 23.41
C ILE A 173 3.86 -1.18 22.33
N LEU A 174 4.48 -0.98 21.17
CA LEU A 174 3.88 -0.34 20.00
C LEU A 174 4.02 -1.31 18.83
N PHE A 175 3.02 -1.41 17.96
CA PHE A 175 3.01 -2.34 16.82
C PHE A 175 2.93 -1.64 15.46
N ASP A 176 2.55 -0.36 15.46
CA ASP A 176 2.27 0.39 14.25
C ASP A 176 3.19 1.61 14.16
N ASP A 177 3.25 2.18 12.96
CA ASP A 177 3.83 3.50 12.74
C ASP A 177 2.91 4.58 13.32
N GLY A 178 3.50 5.64 13.85
CA GLY A 178 2.71 6.75 14.36
C GLY A 178 3.38 7.61 15.41
N ASN A 179 2.62 8.61 15.84
CA ASN A 179 3.01 9.57 16.86
C ASN A 179 2.33 9.23 18.18
N TYR A 180 3.12 8.84 19.17
CA TYR A 180 2.66 8.42 20.49
C TYR A 180 3.00 9.47 21.54
N GLN A 181 2.02 9.80 22.40
CA GLN A 181 2.21 10.77 23.47
C GLN A 181 2.72 10.07 24.73
N ILE A 182 4.04 10.10 24.92
CA ILE A 182 4.70 9.50 26.08
C ILE A 182 4.58 10.41 27.30
N VAL A 183 4.01 9.86 28.37
CA VAL A 183 3.92 10.51 29.68
C VAL A 183 4.36 9.53 30.74
N VAL A 184 5.13 9.98 31.73
CA VAL A 184 5.53 9.17 32.88
C VAL A 184 4.98 9.80 34.16
N ARG A 185 4.43 8.97 35.04
CA ARG A 185 4.01 9.38 36.38
C ARG A 185 4.76 8.61 37.45
N ALA A 186 4.97 9.25 38.58
CA ALA A 186 5.58 8.65 39.75
C ALA A 186 4.66 8.88 40.96
N THR A 187 4.50 7.83 41.76
CA THR A 187 3.71 7.86 43.00
C THR A 187 4.64 7.64 44.18
N ASP A 188 4.56 8.48 45.20
CA ASP A 188 5.31 8.29 46.45
C ASP A 188 4.60 7.31 47.40
N GLY A 189 5.19 7.06 48.57
CA GLY A 189 4.60 6.19 49.60
C GLY A 189 3.34 6.75 50.28
N SER A 190 3.06 8.05 50.12
CA SER A 190 1.90 8.76 50.67
C SER A 190 0.75 8.89 49.66
N GLY A 191 0.98 8.49 48.40
CA GLY A 191 0.02 8.54 47.30
C GLY A 191 0.05 9.83 46.49
N ASN A 192 0.97 10.77 46.72
CA ASN A 192 1.09 11.95 45.87
C ASN A 192 1.65 11.57 44.51
N ARG A 193 1.17 12.22 43.45
CA ARG A 193 1.50 11.88 42.07
C ARG A 193 2.14 13.05 41.35
N GLY A 194 3.34 12.81 40.84
CA GLY A 194 4.02 13.67 39.87
C GLY A 194 3.80 13.15 38.47
N VAL A 195 3.79 14.04 37.47
CA VAL A 195 3.68 13.68 36.05
C VAL A 195 4.73 14.45 35.25
N SER A 196 5.35 13.80 34.27
CA SER A 196 6.30 14.45 33.35
C SER A 196 5.57 15.39 32.39
N LYS A 197 6.32 16.20 31.64
CA LYS A 197 5.81 16.76 30.38
C LYS A 197 5.45 15.65 29.39
N ILE A 198 4.62 15.96 28.41
CA ILE A 198 4.30 15.06 27.29
C ILE A 198 5.46 15.11 26.29
N TYR A 199 5.93 13.94 25.86
CA TYR A 199 6.88 13.79 24.77
C TYR A 199 6.20 13.09 23.59
N THR A 200 6.49 13.52 22.37
CA THR A 200 6.03 12.81 21.17
C THR A 200 7.10 11.80 20.75
N LEU A 201 6.79 10.51 20.86
CA LEU A 201 7.59 9.43 20.27
C LEU A 201 7.05 9.14 18.87
N VAL A 202 7.92 9.25 17.87
CA VAL A 202 7.59 8.90 16.47
C VAL A 202 8.15 7.51 16.18
N ILE A 203 7.27 6.55 15.91
CA ILE A 203 7.64 5.24 15.37
C ILE A 203 7.43 5.26 13.86
N ASP A 204 8.48 4.90 13.14
CA ASP A 204 8.56 4.96 11.70
C ASP A 204 9.33 3.74 11.19
N ARG A 205 8.62 2.62 11.04
CA ARG A 205 9.17 1.30 10.68
C ARG A 205 9.33 1.15 9.19
N LEU A 206 8.38 1.69 8.44
CA LEU A 206 8.30 1.52 7.01
C LEU A 206 8.64 2.84 6.33
N PRO A 207 9.81 2.96 5.67
CA PRO A 207 10.10 4.14 4.86
C PRO A 207 9.01 4.30 3.78
N PRO A 208 8.82 5.50 3.20
CA PRO A 208 7.72 5.74 2.30
C PRO A 208 7.88 4.87 1.05
N ILE A 209 6.86 4.10 0.69
CA ILE A 209 6.88 3.24 -0.50
C ILE A 209 5.80 3.71 -1.44
N VAL A 210 6.21 4.24 -2.58
CA VAL A 210 5.28 4.58 -3.67
C VAL A 210 4.85 3.28 -4.35
N GLY A 211 3.55 3.11 -4.58
CA GLY A 211 3.01 1.97 -5.30
C GLY A 211 2.89 2.22 -6.80
N SER A 212 1.89 1.59 -7.42
CA SER A 212 1.58 1.79 -8.83
C SER A 212 1.00 3.18 -9.10
N ALA A 213 1.24 3.70 -10.30
CA ALA A 213 0.63 4.93 -10.77
C ALA A 213 -0.35 4.69 -11.92
N LEU A 214 -1.42 5.47 -11.94
CA LEU A 214 -2.37 5.61 -13.03
C LEU A 214 -2.19 7.01 -13.64
N ILE A 215 -2.02 7.07 -14.97
CA ILE A 215 -1.91 8.34 -15.70
C ILE A 215 -3.11 8.45 -16.65
N SER A 216 -3.73 9.62 -16.68
CA SER A 216 -4.88 9.89 -17.54
C SER A 216 -4.81 11.28 -18.19
N ILE A 217 -5.49 11.43 -19.34
CA ILE A 217 -5.79 12.73 -19.96
C ILE A 217 -7.28 12.97 -19.74
N GLY A 218 -7.62 13.87 -18.82
CA GLY A 218 -8.99 13.97 -18.33
C GLY A 218 -9.48 12.61 -17.81
N PRO A 219 -10.62 12.08 -18.30
CA PRO A 219 -11.12 10.76 -17.91
C PRO A 219 -10.51 9.59 -18.71
N LEU A 220 -9.68 9.84 -19.73
CA LEU A 220 -9.05 8.78 -20.53
C LEU A 220 -7.81 8.24 -19.82
N VAL A 221 -7.91 7.04 -19.27
CA VAL A 221 -6.77 6.33 -18.67
C VAL A 221 -5.83 5.84 -19.77
N LEU A 222 -4.53 6.09 -19.60
CA LEU A 222 -3.50 5.58 -20.49
C LEU A 222 -3.26 4.09 -20.20
N THR A 223 -3.25 3.29 -21.26
CA THR A 223 -2.96 1.85 -21.18
C THR A 223 -1.52 1.59 -21.63
N PRO A 224 -0.78 0.74 -20.90
CA PRO A 224 0.56 0.34 -21.32
C PRO A 224 0.52 -0.47 -22.62
N ASN A 225 1.55 -0.32 -23.45
CA ASN A 225 1.78 -1.19 -24.60
C ASN A 225 2.35 -2.56 -24.16
N GLU A 226 2.66 -3.43 -25.12
CA GLU A 226 3.21 -4.77 -24.84
C GLU A 226 4.54 -4.76 -24.05
N ASN A 227 5.28 -3.65 -24.10
CA ASN A 227 6.53 -3.45 -23.36
C ASN A 227 6.32 -2.78 -21.99
N GLY A 228 5.07 -2.52 -21.59
CA GLY A 228 4.76 -1.83 -20.34
C GLY A 228 5.01 -0.33 -20.34
N GLN A 229 5.08 0.30 -21.51
CA GLN A 229 5.31 1.74 -21.65
C GLN A 229 3.98 2.44 -21.95
N LEU A 230 3.78 3.64 -21.38
CA LEU A 230 2.64 4.48 -21.74
C LEU A 230 3.00 5.33 -22.95
N VAL A 231 2.07 5.47 -23.89
CA VAL A 231 2.25 6.34 -25.07
C VAL A 231 1.31 7.53 -24.94
N THR A 232 1.82 8.72 -25.16
CA THR A 232 1.05 9.96 -25.08
C THR A 232 1.53 11.04 -26.06
N ILE A 233 1.02 12.27 -25.94
CA ILE A 233 1.36 13.40 -26.80
C ILE A 233 1.79 14.60 -25.98
N SER A 234 2.74 15.40 -26.48
CA SER A 234 3.24 16.59 -25.77
C SER A 234 2.20 17.71 -25.69
N GLY A 235 2.34 18.58 -24.70
CA GLY A 235 1.57 19.83 -24.58
C GLY A 235 0.14 19.67 -24.04
N VAL A 236 -0.22 18.48 -23.54
CA VAL A 236 -1.49 18.25 -22.81
C VAL A 236 -1.21 17.99 -21.33
N GLU A 237 -2.20 18.30 -20.48
CA GLU A 237 -2.13 18.02 -19.05
C GLU A 237 -2.52 16.57 -18.76
N HIS A 238 -1.66 15.88 -18.03
CA HIS A 238 -1.83 14.52 -17.56
C HIS A 238 -2.07 14.53 -16.06
N LYS A 239 -3.17 13.90 -15.64
CA LYS A 239 -3.41 13.62 -14.24
C LYS A 239 -2.68 12.33 -13.86
N VAL A 240 -1.95 12.37 -12.75
CA VAL A 240 -1.26 11.21 -12.19
C VAL A 240 -1.87 10.91 -10.83
N ILE A 241 -2.28 9.66 -10.61
CA ILE A 241 -2.81 9.16 -9.35
C ILE A 241 -1.92 7.99 -8.91
N LEU A 242 -1.48 7.97 -7.65
CA LEU A 242 -0.66 6.89 -7.11
C LEU A 242 -1.04 6.54 -5.67
N SER A 243 -0.79 5.28 -5.30
CA SER A 243 -0.84 4.83 -3.90
C SER A 243 0.52 4.98 -3.23
N ALA A 244 0.51 5.04 -1.91
CA ALA A 244 1.74 4.94 -1.14
C ALA A 244 1.49 4.36 0.27
N ALA A 245 2.47 3.61 0.76
CA ALA A 245 2.57 3.10 2.13
C ALA A 245 3.75 3.79 2.86
N GLY A 246 3.93 3.53 4.17
CA GLY A 246 5.01 4.13 4.96
C GLY A 246 4.83 5.62 5.27
N GLY A 247 3.58 6.08 5.32
CA GLY A 247 3.22 7.42 5.79
C GLY A 247 3.95 8.61 5.15
N PRO A 248 4.11 8.69 3.81
CA PRO A 248 4.72 9.85 3.18
C PRO A 248 3.97 11.13 3.55
N VAL A 249 4.72 12.20 3.75
CA VAL A 249 4.22 13.56 3.94
C VAL A 249 4.41 14.42 2.70
N THR A 250 5.37 14.06 1.84
CA THR A 250 5.53 14.65 0.51
C THR A 250 5.79 13.56 -0.53
N ILE A 251 5.25 13.75 -1.72
CA ILE A 251 5.56 12.95 -2.90
C ILE A 251 5.75 13.92 -4.07
N ASP A 252 6.90 13.82 -4.72
CA ASP A 252 7.31 14.67 -5.81
C ASP A 252 7.70 13.82 -7.03
N LEU A 253 7.15 14.15 -8.20
CA LEU A 253 7.54 13.55 -9.47
C LEU A 253 8.57 14.45 -10.15
N LEU A 254 9.66 13.84 -10.61
CA LEU A 254 10.73 14.52 -11.32
C LEU A 254 10.63 14.25 -12.82
N ILE A 255 10.51 15.33 -13.60
CA ILE A 255 10.46 15.31 -15.07
C ILE A 255 11.33 16.45 -15.57
N ASP A 256 12.31 16.20 -16.45
CA ASP A 256 13.16 17.23 -17.07
C ASP A 256 13.76 18.26 -16.07
N ASN A 257 14.29 17.80 -14.92
CA ASN A 257 14.77 18.63 -13.81
C ASN A 257 13.71 19.51 -13.12
N HIS A 258 12.43 19.38 -13.46
CA HIS A 258 11.32 20.05 -12.78
C HIS A 258 10.70 19.13 -11.74
N VAL A 259 10.28 19.73 -10.63
CA VAL A 259 9.63 19.06 -9.51
C VAL A 259 8.14 19.31 -9.59
N HIS A 260 7.36 18.23 -9.67
CA HIS A 260 5.90 18.26 -9.65
C HIS A 260 5.40 17.64 -8.34
N SER A 261 4.96 18.47 -7.40
CA SER A 261 4.50 18.01 -6.09
C SER A 261 3.07 17.49 -6.13
N PHE A 262 2.83 16.39 -5.42
CA PHE A 262 1.54 15.73 -5.33
C PHE A 262 0.82 16.14 -4.04
N SER A 263 -0.50 16.04 -4.08
CA SER A 263 -1.37 16.25 -2.92
C SER A 263 -2.06 14.94 -2.52
N ARG A 264 -2.23 14.71 -1.23
CA ARG A 264 -2.95 13.53 -0.73
C ARG A 264 -4.44 13.82 -0.63
N SER A 265 -5.26 12.93 -1.20
CA SER A 265 -6.71 12.94 -1.05
C SER A 265 -7.07 12.42 0.34
N HIS A 266 -7.89 13.19 1.08
CA HIS A 266 -8.39 12.78 2.39
C HIS A 266 -9.48 11.70 2.29
N GLU A 267 -10.18 11.64 1.15
CA GLU A 267 -11.28 10.69 0.93
C GLU A 267 -10.75 9.31 0.53
N THR A 268 -9.80 9.26 -0.39
CA THR A 268 -9.30 8.00 -0.95
C THR A 268 -7.97 7.56 -0.36
N GLY A 269 -7.23 8.48 0.29
CA GLY A 269 -5.86 8.24 0.76
C GLY A 269 -4.81 8.24 -0.35
N LEU A 270 -5.21 8.32 -1.62
CA LEU A 270 -4.33 8.35 -2.80
C LEU A 270 -3.70 9.72 -2.99
N TRP A 271 -2.55 9.74 -3.67
CA TRP A 271 -1.87 10.95 -4.07
C TRP A 271 -2.23 11.33 -5.50
N ASN A 272 -2.39 12.63 -5.75
CA ASN A 272 -2.76 13.16 -7.04
C ASN A 272 -1.89 14.36 -7.41
N GLY A 273 -1.49 14.41 -8.67
CA GLY A 273 -0.72 15.49 -9.27
C GLY A 273 -1.08 15.67 -10.73
N ALA A 274 -0.60 16.76 -11.32
CA ALA A 274 -0.75 17.04 -12.75
C ALA A 274 0.62 17.39 -13.35
N VAL A 275 0.88 16.89 -14.55
CA VAL A 275 2.11 17.13 -15.29
C VAL A 275 1.80 17.46 -16.74
N ILE A 276 2.66 18.26 -17.37
CA ILE A 276 2.61 18.55 -18.80
C ILE A 276 3.97 18.20 -19.37
N PHE A 277 4.04 17.24 -20.29
CA PHE A 277 5.25 16.95 -21.04
C PHE A 277 5.41 18.02 -22.12
N ALA A 278 6.42 18.88 -21.98
CA ALA A 278 6.61 20.03 -22.85
C ALA A 278 7.13 19.64 -24.25
N GLN A 279 7.87 18.54 -24.35
CA GLN A 279 8.51 18.09 -25.59
C GLN A 279 8.21 16.61 -25.83
N SER A 280 8.33 16.20 -27.09
CA SER A 280 8.33 14.78 -27.44
C SER A 280 9.64 14.12 -26.98
N GLY A 281 9.58 12.82 -26.70
CA GLY A 281 10.74 12.07 -26.23
C GLY A 281 10.37 10.88 -25.37
N PHE A 282 11.42 10.26 -24.82
CA PHE A 282 11.30 9.17 -23.86
C PHE A 282 11.55 9.69 -22.45
N TYR A 283 10.59 9.44 -21.57
CA TYR A 283 10.56 9.96 -20.21
C TYR A 283 10.64 8.84 -19.19
N GLU A 284 11.72 8.85 -18.42
CA GLU A 284 11.83 8.06 -17.20
C GLU A 284 11.22 8.84 -16.04
N LEU A 285 10.14 8.31 -15.47
CA LEU A 285 9.44 8.95 -14.38
C LEU A 285 10.04 8.51 -13.04
N ILE A 286 10.62 9.44 -12.29
CA ILE A 286 11.18 9.18 -10.96
C ILE A 286 10.35 9.92 -9.92
N VAL A 287 9.78 9.17 -8.98
CA VAL A 287 9.07 9.74 -7.84
C VAL A 287 9.97 9.69 -6.62
N LYS A 288 10.06 10.82 -5.92
CA LYS A 288 10.69 10.93 -4.60
C LYS A 288 9.61 11.07 -3.54
N ALA A 289 9.65 10.22 -2.53
CA ALA A 289 8.75 10.32 -1.39
C ALA A 289 9.54 10.57 -0.13
N LYS A 290 8.97 11.39 0.77
CA LYS A 290 9.54 11.65 2.09
C LYS A 290 8.47 11.51 3.14
N ASP A 291 8.77 10.84 4.23
CA ASP A 291 7.87 10.67 5.38
C ASP A 291 8.09 11.75 6.46
N GLY A 292 7.25 11.69 7.50
CA GLY A 292 7.35 12.57 8.66
C GLY A 292 8.62 12.34 9.48
N GLY A 293 9.25 11.17 9.32
CA GLY A 293 10.50 10.84 9.97
C GLY A 293 11.75 11.32 9.25
N GLY A 294 11.59 11.78 8.02
CA GLY A 294 12.66 12.30 7.18
C GLY A 294 13.34 11.25 6.32
N ASN A 295 12.85 10.00 6.28
CA ASN A 295 13.33 9.02 5.31
C ASN A 295 12.90 9.46 3.92
N VAL A 296 13.78 9.23 2.95
CA VAL A 296 13.55 9.58 1.55
C VAL A 296 13.76 8.32 0.72
N THR A 297 12.79 8.02 -0.12
CA THR A 297 12.87 6.93 -1.10
C THR A 297 12.66 7.47 -2.50
N GLU A 298 13.21 6.75 -3.47
CA GLU A 298 13.02 7.03 -4.88
C GLU A 298 12.47 5.78 -5.56
N ARG A 299 11.49 5.95 -6.44
CA ARG A 299 10.90 4.86 -7.22
C ARG A 299 10.76 5.29 -8.68
N ARG A 300 11.16 4.41 -9.60
CA ARG A 300 10.80 4.54 -11.02
C ARG A 300 9.34 4.15 -11.22
N LEU A 301 8.58 4.99 -11.90
CA LEU A 301 7.28 4.61 -12.43
C LEU A 301 7.42 4.08 -13.86
N THR A 302 6.29 3.75 -14.46
CA THR A 302 6.22 3.36 -15.87
C THR A 302 6.81 4.44 -16.75
N ASN A 303 7.60 4.02 -17.74
CA ASN A 303 8.16 4.93 -18.72
C ASN A 303 7.06 5.48 -19.63
N VAL A 304 7.24 6.72 -20.09
CA VAL A 304 6.29 7.41 -20.96
C VAL A 304 6.98 7.80 -22.27
N ILE A 305 6.39 7.40 -23.38
CA ILE A 305 6.75 7.87 -24.72
C ILE A 305 5.83 9.03 -25.05
N VAL A 306 6.39 10.21 -25.24
CA VAL A 306 5.66 11.42 -25.59
C VAL A 306 5.89 11.69 -27.06
N LEU A 307 4.83 11.65 -27.86
CA LEU A 307 4.86 11.91 -29.29
C LEU A 307 4.69 13.39 -29.60
N ASP A 308 5.22 13.82 -30.75
CA ASP A 308 4.93 15.14 -31.31
C ASP A 308 3.44 15.29 -31.64
N PRO A 309 2.88 16.51 -31.55
CA PRO A 309 1.55 16.82 -32.08
C PRO A 309 1.50 16.59 -33.60
N GLY A 310 0.34 16.18 -34.11
CA GLY A 310 0.15 16.10 -35.56
C GLY A 310 0.10 17.48 -36.18
N GLN A 311 0.61 17.63 -37.40
CA GLN A 311 0.65 18.90 -38.12
C GLN A 311 -0.27 18.93 -39.33
N LEU A 312 -0.79 20.12 -39.64
CA LEU A 312 -1.41 20.41 -40.92
C LEU A 312 -0.49 21.25 -41.78
N GLU A 313 0.12 20.62 -42.77
CA GLU A 313 1.10 21.27 -43.61
C GLU A 313 0.49 22.44 -44.38
N GLY A 314 1.03 23.63 -44.15
CA GLY A 314 0.63 24.85 -44.85
C GLY A 314 -0.74 25.41 -44.42
N VAL A 315 -1.26 25.01 -43.25
CA VAL A 315 -2.56 25.47 -42.71
C VAL A 315 -2.44 25.87 -41.24
N ASP A 316 -2.57 27.17 -40.95
CA ASP A 316 -2.45 27.65 -39.56
C ASP A 316 -3.71 27.40 -38.71
N LYS A 317 -4.89 27.29 -39.35
CA LYS A 317 -6.19 27.20 -38.66
C LYS A 317 -7.16 26.30 -39.41
N GLY A 318 -7.92 25.51 -38.66
CA GLY A 318 -8.99 24.68 -39.18
C GLY A 318 -9.61 23.81 -38.10
N THR A 319 -10.27 22.73 -38.51
CA THR A 319 -11.01 21.83 -37.65
C THR A 319 -10.79 20.37 -38.03
N ILE A 320 -10.62 19.52 -37.03
CA ILE A 320 -10.68 18.06 -37.16
C ILE A 320 -11.98 17.57 -36.55
N THR A 321 -12.79 16.89 -37.35
CA THR A 321 -14.04 16.26 -36.92
C THR A 321 -13.85 14.74 -36.87
N VAL A 322 -14.16 14.14 -35.73
CA VAL A 322 -14.01 12.70 -35.50
C VAL A 322 -15.36 12.01 -35.63
N TYR A 323 -15.41 10.94 -36.42
CA TYR A 323 -16.57 10.05 -36.51
C TYR A 323 -16.22 8.67 -35.97
N TYR A 324 -17.12 8.11 -35.18
CA TYR A 324 -17.02 6.78 -34.56
C TYR A 324 -18.05 5.84 -35.18
N GLN A 325 -17.66 4.60 -35.43
CA GLN A 325 -18.57 3.56 -35.88
C GLN A 325 -19.05 2.72 -34.70
N GLU A 326 -20.36 2.68 -34.48
CA GLU A 326 -20.93 1.81 -33.47
C GLU A 326 -20.74 0.32 -33.87
N PRO A 327 -20.14 -0.53 -33.01
CA PRO A 327 -19.77 -1.90 -33.37
C PRO A 327 -20.94 -2.78 -33.79
N ALA A 328 -22.13 -2.58 -33.22
CA ALA A 328 -23.29 -3.43 -33.44
C ALA A 328 -24.02 -3.08 -34.76
N SER A 329 -24.46 -1.82 -34.91
CA SER A 329 -25.20 -1.37 -36.08
C SER A 329 -24.32 -1.01 -37.28
N LYS A 330 -23.02 -0.82 -37.07
CA LYS A 330 -22.06 -0.29 -38.05
C LYS A 330 -22.38 1.13 -38.53
N VAL A 331 -23.27 1.84 -37.84
CA VAL A 331 -23.65 3.23 -38.13
C VAL A 331 -22.57 4.19 -37.62
N TRP A 332 -22.34 5.25 -38.39
CA TRP A 332 -21.38 6.30 -38.07
C TRP A 332 -22.04 7.44 -37.29
N TYR A 333 -21.47 7.77 -36.15
CA TYR A 333 -21.88 8.89 -35.31
C TYR A 333 -20.76 9.92 -35.19
N LEU A 334 -21.14 11.16 -34.93
CA LEU A 334 -20.17 12.14 -34.44
C LEU A 334 -19.68 11.63 -33.08
N TRP A 335 -18.35 11.50 -32.93
CA TRP A 335 -17.78 10.95 -31.70
C TRP A 335 -18.07 11.88 -30.51
N ASP A 336 -18.63 11.35 -29.42
CA ASP A 336 -18.93 12.11 -28.21
C ASP A 336 -17.67 12.39 -27.40
N SER A 337 -16.97 13.45 -27.78
CA SER A 337 -15.71 13.84 -27.15
C SER A 337 -15.86 14.40 -25.73
N ARG A 338 -17.07 14.86 -25.34
CA ARG A 338 -17.31 15.50 -24.04
C ARG A 338 -17.14 14.54 -22.88
N SER A 339 -17.59 13.30 -23.08
CA SER A 339 -17.36 12.19 -22.15
C SER A 339 -15.87 11.90 -21.94
N PHE A 340 -15.00 12.44 -22.80
CA PHE A 340 -13.55 12.28 -22.75
C PHE A 340 -12.78 13.59 -22.46
N GLY A 341 -13.47 14.66 -22.04
CA GLY A 341 -12.84 15.96 -21.77
C GLY A 341 -12.24 16.64 -23.01
N GLN A 342 -12.70 16.26 -24.22
CA GLN A 342 -12.22 16.79 -25.49
C GLN A 342 -13.34 17.50 -26.26
N THR A 343 -12.98 18.26 -27.30
CA THR A 343 -13.93 18.93 -28.20
C THR A 343 -13.97 18.21 -29.55
N ASN A 344 -15.17 18.16 -30.15
CA ASN A 344 -15.40 17.62 -31.49
C ASN A 344 -16.57 18.39 -32.15
N PRO A 345 -16.34 19.14 -33.24
CA PRO A 345 -15.07 19.32 -33.94
C PRO A 345 -14.01 20.01 -33.08
N ARG A 346 -12.75 19.59 -33.25
CA ARG A 346 -11.60 20.19 -32.57
C ARG A 346 -10.96 21.24 -33.45
N SER A 347 -11.00 22.49 -33.00
CA SER A 347 -10.28 23.58 -33.65
C SER A 347 -8.81 23.59 -33.21
N PHE A 348 -7.92 23.92 -34.13
CA PHE A 348 -6.50 24.10 -33.83
C PHE A 348 -6.01 25.48 -34.30
N LYS A 349 -4.89 25.91 -33.71
CA LYS A 349 -4.16 27.13 -34.04
C LYS A 349 -2.70 26.74 -34.25
N ASP A 350 -2.00 27.49 -35.08
CA ASP A 350 -0.57 27.31 -35.39
C ASP A 350 -0.27 25.98 -36.12
N GLY A 351 -1.28 25.41 -36.79
CA GLY A 351 -1.15 24.21 -37.63
C GLY A 351 -0.97 22.89 -36.88
N THR A 352 -0.81 22.89 -35.56
CA THR A 352 -0.64 21.65 -34.77
C THR A 352 -1.94 21.22 -34.10
N TYR A 353 -2.17 19.92 -33.97
CA TYR A 353 -3.29 19.38 -33.22
C TYR A 353 -2.87 18.20 -32.34
N SER A 354 -3.59 18.03 -31.23
CA SER A 354 -3.46 16.87 -30.34
C SER A 354 -4.81 16.18 -30.24
N LEU A 355 -4.88 14.92 -30.64
CA LEU A 355 -6.09 14.13 -30.59
C LEU A 355 -5.78 12.80 -29.87
N PHE A 356 -6.67 12.39 -28.99
CA PHE A 356 -6.56 11.12 -28.25
C PHE A 356 -7.87 10.37 -28.39
N LEU A 357 -7.83 9.13 -28.87
CA LEU A 357 -9.03 8.35 -29.13
C LEU A 357 -9.00 7.04 -28.32
N PRO A 358 -10.12 6.62 -27.73
CA PRO A 358 -10.22 5.29 -27.12
C PRO A 358 -10.25 4.19 -28.19
N ALA A 359 -10.25 2.93 -27.75
CA ALA A 359 -10.44 1.79 -28.65
C ALA A 359 -11.76 1.93 -29.44
N GLY A 360 -11.71 1.61 -30.74
CA GLY A 360 -12.85 1.77 -31.63
C GLY A 360 -12.46 1.91 -33.09
N THR A 361 -13.48 2.09 -33.95
CA THR A 361 -13.30 2.29 -35.39
C THR A 361 -13.71 3.71 -35.77
N TYR A 362 -12.83 4.42 -36.49
CA TYR A 362 -12.94 5.85 -36.72
C TYR A 362 -12.66 6.25 -38.18
N TYR A 363 -13.14 7.43 -38.57
CA TYR A 363 -12.55 8.24 -39.63
C TYR A 363 -12.57 9.72 -39.24
N LEU A 364 -11.68 10.51 -39.85
CA LEU A 364 -11.53 11.93 -39.59
C LEU A 364 -11.95 12.77 -40.80
N LYS A 365 -12.51 13.96 -40.56
CA LYS A 365 -12.67 15.02 -41.56
C LYS A 365 -11.90 16.25 -41.14
N ILE A 366 -10.98 16.69 -41.98
CA ILE A 366 -10.11 17.83 -41.75
C ILE A 366 -10.51 18.95 -42.71
N SER A 367 -10.89 20.10 -42.16
CA SER A 367 -11.37 21.24 -42.93
C SER A 367 -10.66 22.52 -42.48
N ALA A 368 -10.31 23.37 -43.44
CA ALA A 368 -9.70 24.67 -43.16
C ALA A 368 -10.19 25.73 -44.16
N PRO A 369 -10.34 27.00 -43.73
CA PRO A 369 -10.82 28.06 -44.62
C PRO A 369 -9.91 28.25 -45.84
N GLY A 370 -10.46 28.16 -47.06
CA GLY A 370 -9.72 28.31 -48.31
C GLY A 370 -9.04 27.03 -48.82
N TYR A 371 -9.27 25.89 -48.15
CA TYR A 371 -8.68 24.60 -48.50
C TYR A 371 -9.77 23.54 -48.73
N LYS A 372 -9.46 22.55 -49.57
CA LYS A 372 -10.31 21.38 -49.79
C LYS A 372 -10.33 20.52 -48.51
N THR A 373 -11.49 19.95 -48.20
CA THR A 373 -11.64 19.05 -47.05
C THR A 373 -10.99 17.70 -47.35
N VAL A 374 -10.18 17.21 -46.42
CA VAL A 374 -9.57 15.88 -46.47
C VAL A 374 -10.39 14.95 -45.58
N THR A 375 -10.69 13.75 -46.07
CA THR A 375 -11.27 12.68 -45.25
C THR A 375 -10.21 11.61 -45.04
N SER A 376 -10.07 11.06 -43.86
CA SER A 376 -9.13 9.97 -43.66
C SER A 376 -9.68 8.65 -44.20
N SER A 377 -8.80 7.69 -44.46
CA SER A 377 -9.20 6.27 -44.49
C SER A 377 -9.82 5.88 -43.15
N ILE A 378 -10.68 4.86 -43.16
CA ILE A 378 -11.19 4.25 -41.92
C ILE A 378 -10.03 3.52 -41.24
N PHE A 379 -9.89 3.67 -39.93
CA PHE A 379 -8.88 3.00 -39.13
C PHE A 379 -9.50 2.47 -37.83
N ARG A 380 -8.81 1.52 -37.20
CA ARG A 380 -9.21 0.88 -35.95
C ARG A 380 -8.11 1.05 -34.92
N LEU A 381 -8.52 1.29 -33.69
CA LEU A 381 -7.67 1.29 -32.51
C LEU A 381 -8.12 0.16 -31.58
N ASP A 382 -7.17 -0.66 -31.13
CA ASP A 382 -7.45 -1.74 -30.18
C ASP A 382 -7.32 -1.27 -28.72
N SER A 383 -6.64 -0.14 -28.49
CA SER A 383 -6.49 0.52 -27.19
C SER A 383 -6.53 2.03 -27.34
N THR A 384 -6.51 2.76 -26.22
CA THR A 384 -6.46 4.23 -26.24
C THR A 384 -5.12 4.71 -26.80
N ALA A 385 -5.15 5.56 -27.84
CA ALA A 385 -3.94 6.01 -28.52
C ALA A 385 -3.98 7.50 -28.93
N PRO A 386 -2.82 8.18 -28.96
CA PRO A 386 -2.69 9.49 -29.61
C PRO A 386 -2.78 9.37 -31.13
N ILE A 387 -3.37 10.38 -31.76
CA ILE A 387 -3.36 10.56 -33.22
C ILE A 387 -2.51 11.78 -33.55
N ASN A 388 -1.36 11.53 -34.19
CA ASN A 388 -0.37 12.54 -34.57
C ASN A 388 -0.01 12.52 -36.07
N THR A 389 -0.88 11.97 -36.92
CA THR A 389 -0.63 11.94 -38.37
C THR A 389 -0.62 13.35 -38.97
N ASP A 390 0.40 13.66 -39.76
CA ASP A 390 0.40 14.91 -40.51
C ASP A 390 -0.59 14.85 -41.68
N PHE A 391 -1.42 15.88 -41.87
CA PHE A 391 -2.29 15.98 -43.03
C PHE A 391 -1.92 17.17 -43.91
N THR A 392 -1.94 16.96 -45.21
CA THR A 392 -1.66 18.00 -46.21
C THR A 392 -2.96 18.41 -46.88
N LEU A 393 -3.31 19.70 -46.83
CA LEU A 393 -4.51 20.24 -47.47
C LEU A 393 -4.15 21.05 -48.72
N GLU A 394 -4.91 20.85 -49.80
CA GLU A 394 -4.77 21.63 -51.03
C GLU A 394 -5.66 22.87 -51.01
N LYS A 395 -5.15 24.01 -51.49
CA LYS A 395 -5.95 25.24 -51.64
C LYS A 395 -7.06 25.05 -52.66
N ILE A 396 -8.23 25.63 -52.38
CA ILE A 396 -9.35 25.64 -53.32
C ILE A 396 -8.97 26.51 -54.53
N SER A 397 -8.97 25.91 -55.72
CA SER A 397 -8.75 26.62 -56.98
C SER A 397 -10.09 27.10 -57.57
N PRO A 398 -10.20 28.34 -58.07
CA PRO A 398 -11.42 28.88 -58.66
C PRO A 398 -11.86 28.17 -59.96
N PHE A 399 -11.01 27.31 -60.54
CA PHE A 399 -11.30 26.54 -61.77
C PHE A 399 -11.51 25.03 -61.54
N SER A 400 -11.58 24.59 -60.27
CA SER A 400 -11.76 23.18 -59.94
C SER A 400 -13.23 22.76 -60.07
N ILE A 401 -13.56 22.03 -61.14
CA ILE A 401 -14.93 21.53 -61.44
C ILE A 401 -15.19 20.10 -60.94
N PHE A 402 -14.17 19.40 -60.45
CA PHE A 402 -14.29 18.06 -59.86
C PHE A 402 -13.55 18.02 -58.51
N ASP A 403 -14.31 17.90 -57.43
CA ASP A 403 -13.76 17.51 -56.13
C ASP A 403 -13.71 15.99 -56.06
N LEU A 404 -12.61 15.40 -56.52
CA LEU A 404 -12.32 14.00 -56.22
C LEU A 404 -12.12 13.87 -54.70
N PHE A 405 -12.86 12.95 -54.08
CA PHE A 405 -12.64 12.55 -52.69
C PHE A 405 -11.20 12.05 -52.54
N ARG A 406 -10.37 12.79 -51.82
CA ARG A 406 -9.04 12.34 -51.44
C ARG A 406 -9.10 11.75 -50.04
N SER A 407 -8.74 10.47 -49.95
CA SER A 407 -8.51 9.81 -48.66
C SER A 407 -7.03 9.87 -48.30
N GLN A 408 -6.72 10.18 -47.05
CA GLN A 408 -5.37 10.06 -46.50
C GLN A 408 -5.37 8.97 -45.41
N GLU A 409 -4.38 8.09 -45.43
CA GLU A 409 -4.22 7.08 -44.37
C GLU A 409 -3.80 7.74 -43.06
N VAL A 410 -4.38 7.28 -41.94
CA VAL A 410 -3.92 7.61 -40.60
C VAL A 410 -2.80 6.64 -40.24
N LYS A 411 -1.60 7.18 -40.03
CA LYS A 411 -0.44 6.43 -39.52
C LYS A 411 0.02 7.13 -38.26
N ILE A 412 -0.08 6.44 -37.13
CA ILE A 412 0.45 6.95 -35.87
C ILE A 412 1.97 6.83 -35.98
N SER A 413 2.64 7.97 -35.96
CA SER A 413 4.10 8.03 -36.00
C SER A 413 4.60 7.79 -34.58
N GLU A 414 4.98 6.54 -34.29
CA GLU A 414 5.65 6.19 -33.03
C GLU A 414 7.15 6.05 -33.28
N SER A 415 7.96 6.86 -32.60
CA SER A 415 9.36 6.53 -32.38
C SER A 415 9.43 5.57 -31.20
N GLN A 416 9.54 4.27 -31.46
CA GLN A 416 9.68 3.32 -30.37
C GLN A 416 11.14 3.31 -29.88
N PRO A 417 11.40 3.63 -28.59
CA PRO A 417 12.69 3.34 -27.98
C PRO A 417 12.92 1.81 -27.98
N PRO A 418 14.17 1.36 -27.77
CA PRO A 418 14.45 -0.07 -27.66
C PRO A 418 13.56 -0.72 -26.61
N ALA A 419 13.03 -1.92 -26.91
CA ALA A 419 12.28 -2.69 -25.93
C ALA A 419 13.15 -2.95 -24.70
N GLU A 420 12.70 -2.49 -23.54
CA GLU A 420 13.37 -2.76 -22.27
C GLU A 420 13.06 -4.21 -21.90
N ILE A 421 14.04 -5.10 -22.02
CA ILE A 421 13.85 -6.52 -21.69
C ILE A 421 13.60 -6.61 -20.19
N ASN A 422 12.43 -7.14 -19.80
CA ASN A 422 12.15 -7.36 -18.39
C ASN A 422 13.24 -8.31 -17.81
N PRO A 423 14.00 -7.85 -16.79
CA PRO A 423 15.19 -8.56 -16.31
C PRO A 423 14.87 -9.89 -15.61
N LEU A 424 13.59 -10.20 -15.40
CA LEU A 424 13.11 -11.42 -14.77
C LEU A 424 12.76 -12.53 -15.78
N LEU A 425 12.68 -12.22 -17.07
CA LEU A 425 12.40 -13.22 -18.09
C LEU A 425 13.46 -14.33 -18.06
N GLY A 426 13.00 -15.58 -18.04
CA GLY A 426 13.85 -16.77 -17.93
C GLY A 426 14.35 -17.08 -16.52
N LYS A 427 14.10 -16.23 -15.52
CA LYS A 427 14.42 -16.50 -14.11
C LYS A 427 13.27 -17.23 -13.43
N ARG A 428 13.58 -17.95 -12.35
CA ARG A 428 12.55 -18.52 -11.48
C ARG A 428 11.91 -17.42 -10.63
N ALA A 429 10.59 -17.43 -10.54
CA ALA A 429 9.85 -16.52 -9.69
C ALA A 429 10.17 -16.75 -8.21
N LEU A 430 10.16 -15.64 -7.45
CA LEU A 430 10.38 -15.61 -6.01
C LEU A 430 9.30 -16.45 -5.29
N ILE A 431 9.72 -17.16 -4.24
CA ILE A 431 8.79 -17.84 -3.33
C ILE A 431 8.45 -16.87 -2.19
N PHE A 432 7.16 -16.66 -1.94
CA PHE A 432 6.68 -15.78 -0.89
C PHE A 432 5.38 -16.32 -0.29
N PHE A 433 5.04 -15.79 0.88
CA PHE A 433 3.86 -16.13 1.66
C PHE A 433 3.15 -14.84 2.05
N LEU A 434 1.87 -14.72 1.70
CA LEU A 434 1.07 -13.54 2.01
C LEU A 434 -0.21 -13.93 2.74
N PRO A 435 -0.70 -13.10 3.68
CA PRO A 435 -2.06 -13.21 4.17
C PRO A 435 -3.05 -13.17 3.00
N ALA A 436 -4.06 -14.03 3.02
CA ALA A 436 -5.09 -14.07 2.00
C ALA A 436 -6.48 -14.14 2.64
N ILE A 437 -7.53 -13.99 1.83
CA ILE A 437 -8.92 -14.12 2.31
C ILE A 437 -9.09 -15.45 3.05
N GLU A 438 -8.59 -16.52 2.44
CA GLU A 438 -8.53 -17.87 3.00
C GLU A 438 -7.10 -18.21 3.40
N GLY A 439 -6.79 -18.02 4.69
CA GLY A 439 -5.52 -18.43 5.28
C GLY A 439 -4.31 -17.66 4.74
N THR A 440 -3.37 -18.39 4.14
CA THR A 440 -2.11 -17.85 3.63
C THR A 440 -1.93 -18.33 2.20
N PHE A 441 -1.69 -17.40 1.29
CA PHE A 441 -1.32 -17.71 -0.08
C PHE A 441 0.17 -18.00 -0.14
N GLU A 442 0.52 -19.20 -0.64
CA GLU A 442 1.90 -19.61 -0.86
C GLU A 442 2.17 -19.66 -2.36
N SER A 443 3.10 -18.83 -2.87
CA SER A 443 3.32 -18.75 -4.32
C SER A 443 3.88 -20.05 -4.93
N VAL A 444 4.41 -20.96 -4.11
CA VAL A 444 4.87 -22.29 -4.53
C VAL A 444 3.73 -23.16 -5.08
N THR A 445 2.49 -22.93 -4.65
CA THR A 445 1.31 -23.69 -5.10
C THR A 445 1.01 -23.52 -6.59
N LEU A 446 1.50 -22.44 -7.21
CA LEU A 446 1.40 -22.21 -8.65
C LEU A 446 2.34 -23.10 -9.47
N ARG A 447 3.29 -23.80 -8.84
CA ARG A 447 4.19 -24.73 -9.54
C ARG A 447 3.48 -26.04 -9.89
N GLY A 448 4.04 -26.78 -10.84
CA GLY A 448 3.43 -27.99 -11.40
C GLY A 448 2.43 -27.71 -12.52
N HIS A 449 1.97 -26.47 -12.66
CA HIS A 449 1.09 -26.00 -13.73
C HIS A 449 1.74 -24.82 -14.47
N SER A 450 1.36 -24.61 -15.73
CA SER A 450 1.47 -23.27 -16.32
C SER A 450 0.53 -22.36 -15.56
N SER A 451 1.05 -21.25 -15.04
CA SER A 451 0.31 -20.42 -14.09
C SER A 451 0.52 -18.94 -14.35
N VAL A 452 -0.43 -18.13 -13.89
CA VAL A 452 -0.36 -16.67 -13.93
C VAL A 452 -0.44 -16.12 -12.51
N LEU A 453 0.48 -15.21 -12.18
CA LEU A 453 0.45 -14.42 -10.96
C LEU A 453 0.09 -12.97 -11.34
N SER A 454 -1.10 -12.54 -10.92
CA SER A 454 -1.66 -11.23 -11.24
C SER A 454 -1.52 -10.28 -10.08
N PHE A 455 -0.91 -9.12 -10.33
CA PHE A 455 -0.82 -8.02 -9.37
C PHE A 455 -1.90 -7.00 -9.69
N VAL A 456 -2.66 -6.58 -8.68
CA VAL A 456 -3.82 -5.70 -8.82
C VAL A 456 -3.87 -4.69 -7.66
N ASN A 457 -4.66 -3.64 -7.82
CA ASN A 457 -5.03 -2.74 -6.71
C ASN A 457 -6.57 -2.66 -6.57
N THR A 458 -7.05 -1.97 -5.54
CA THR A 458 -8.50 -1.85 -5.25
C THR A 458 -9.12 -0.54 -5.69
N TRP A 459 -8.32 0.37 -6.23
CA TRP A 459 -8.73 1.75 -6.49
C TRP A 459 -8.78 2.10 -7.97
N SER A 460 -8.22 1.28 -8.86
CA SER A 460 -8.31 1.47 -10.31
C SER A 460 -9.39 0.57 -10.91
N ASP A 461 -10.20 1.13 -11.81
CA ASP A 461 -11.26 0.38 -12.50
C ASP A 461 -10.69 -0.81 -13.27
N SER A 462 -9.54 -0.65 -13.92
CA SER A 462 -8.84 -1.72 -14.64
C SER A 462 -8.47 -2.90 -13.74
N SER A 463 -8.04 -2.66 -12.50
CA SER A 463 -7.75 -3.75 -11.57
C SER A 463 -9.04 -4.43 -11.07
N ILE A 464 -10.10 -3.67 -10.85
CA ILE A 464 -11.41 -4.23 -10.45
C ILE A 464 -12.00 -5.09 -11.57
N GLU A 465 -11.91 -4.63 -12.81
CA GLU A 465 -12.29 -5.41 -14.00
C GLU A 465 -11.48 -6.71 -14.08
N GLN A 466 -10.16 -6.62 -13.93
CA GLN A 466 -9.29 -7.79 -13.96
C GLN A 466 -9.61 -8.81 -12.86
N ILE A 467 -9.94 -8.36 -11.65
CA ILE A 467 -10.38 -9.25 -10.56
C ILE A 467 -11.64 -10.01 -11.00
N SER A 468 -12.63 -9.34 -11.60
CA SER A 468 -13.86 -9.98 -12.08
C SER A 468 -13.61 -10.99 -13.20
N ILE A 469 -12.61 -10.76 -14.06
CA ILE A 469 -12.22 -11.70 -15.11
C ILE A 469 -11.54 -12.93 -14.50
N LEU A 470 -10.59 -12.73 -13.57
CA LEU A 470 -9.85 -13.83 -12.93
C LEU A 470 -10.76 -14.72 -12.08
N ASP A 471 -11.75 -14.15 -11.42
CA ASP A 471 -12.73 -14.87 -10.60
C ASP A 471 -13.55 -15.88 -11.42
N LYS A 472 -13.84 -15.56 -12.69
CA LYS A 472 -14.60 -16.43 -13.61
C LYS A 472 -13.75 -17.48 -14.32
N PHE A 473 -12.43 -17.43 -14.17
CA PHE A 473 -11.53 -18.31 -14.92
C PHE A 473 -11.66 -19.77 -14.45
N PRO A 474 -11.77 -20.76 -15.37
CA PRO A 474 -12.16 -22.13 -15.04
C PRO A 474 -11.09 -22.95 -14.29
N ARG A 475 -9.87 -22.41 -14.10
CA ARG A 475 -8.72 -23.12 -13.51
C ARG A 475 -8.10 -22.32 -12.35
N PRO A 476 -8.78 -22.23 -11.19
CA PRO A 476 -8.33 -21.39 -10.07
C PRO A 476 -6.94 -21.79 -9.55
N ASN A 477 -6.56 -23.07 -9.63
CA ASN A 477 -5.23 -23.55 -9.20
C ASN A 477 -4.07 -23.05 -10.09
N GLN A 478 -4.36 -22.41 -11.23
CA GLN A 478 -3.37 -21.79 -12.12
C GLN A 478 -3.25 -20.28 -11.90
N ILE A 479 -4.05 -19.70 -11.00
CA ILE A 479 -4.12 -18.26 -10.77
C ILE A 479 -3.66 -17.94 -9.34
N GLY A 480 -2.71 -17.03 -9.23
CA GLY A 480 -2.47 -16.28 -7.99
C GLY A 480 -2.85 -14.83 -8.20
N THR A 481 -3.48 -14.21 -7.20
CA THR A 481 -3.86 -12.79 -7.26
C THR A 481 -3.35 -12.08 -6.01
N VAL A 482 -2.50 -11.08 -6.22
CA VAL A 482 -1.89 -10.27 -5.15
C VAL A 482 -2.42 -8.85 -5.25
N VAL A 483 -3.08 -8.41 -4.19
CA VAL A 483 -3.53 -7.04 -4.03
C VAL A 483 -2.43 -6.24 -3.35
N VAL A 484 -1.99 -5.16 -4.00
CA VAL A 484 -0.82 -4.37 -3.62
C VAL A 484 -1.26 -3.14 -2.82
N GLN A 485 -0.58 -2.89 -1.70
CA GLN A 485 -0.77 -1.73 -0.80
C GLN A 485 -2.20 -1.56 -0.29
N ASP A 486 -2.81 -2.67 0.13
CA ASP A 486 -4.09 -2.65 0.83
C ASP A 486 -4.04 -3.62 2.02
N ASN A 487 -5.07 -3.64 2.85
CA ASN A 487 -5.13 -4.54 4.02
C ASN A 487 -6.19 -5.62 3.87
N LEU A 488 -5.95 -6.75 4.52
CA LEU A 488 -6.81 -7.94 4.43
C LEU A 488 -8.27 -7.67 4.82
N SER A 489 -8.52 -6.76 5.77
CA SER A 489 -9.88 -6.41 6.20
C SER A 489 -10.67 -5.73 5.08
N ARG A 490 -10.06 -4.79 4.36
CA ARG A 490 -10.66 -4.14 3.19
C ARG A 490 -10.88 -5.10 2.04
N ILE A 491 -9.92 -6.00 1.80
CA ILE A 491 -10.03 -7.01 0.73
C ILE A 491 -11.17 -7.99 1.01
N LYS A 492 -11.39 -8.42 2.25
CA LYS A 492 -12.55 -9.23 2.63
C LYS A 492 -13.88 -8.52 2.38
N ILE A 493 -13.95 -7.21 2.63
CA ILE A 493 -15.15 -6.40 2.34
C ILE A 493 -15.36 -6.28 0.83
N LEU A 494 -14.29 -6.03 0.06
CA LEU A 494 -14.34 -5.96 -1.40
C LEU A 494 -14.88 -7.27 -1.99
N ALA A 495 -14.29 -8.40 -1.61
CA ALA A 495 -14.69 -9.73 -2.09
C ALA A 495 -16.14 -10.04 -1.75
N LYS A 496 -16.57 -9.76 -0.51
CA LYS A 496 -17.97 -9.94 -0.09
C LYS A 496 -18.94 -9.07 -0.89
N ARG A 497 -18.58 -7.83 -1.22
CA ARG A 497 -19.43 -6.91 -1.99
C ARG A 497 -19.47 -7.28 -3.48
N GLY A 498 -18.35 -7.75 -4.02
CA GLY A 498 -18.23 -8.19 -5.40
C GLY A 498 -18.74 -9.61 -5.65
N GLU A 499 -19.06 -10.35 -4.57
CA GLU A 499 -19.39 -11.78 -4.62
C GLU A 499 -18.29 -12.61 -5.31
N TYR A 500 -17.02 -12.26 -5.04
CA TYR A 500 -15.86 -12.96 -5.58
C TYR A 500 -15.50 -14.17 -4.72
N ASP A 501 -15.27 -15.31 -5.38
CA ASP A 501 -14.76 -16.56 -4.79
C ASP A 501 -13.22 -16.65 -4.88
N LEU A 502 -12.58 -15.71 -5.57
CA LEU A 502 -11.13 -15.64 -5.72
C LEU A 502 -10.41 -15.42 -4.39
N ASN A 503 -9.43 -16.28 -4.06
CA ASN A 503 -8.58 -16.11 -2.89
C ASN A 503 -7.54 -14.99 -3.11
N LEU A 504 -7.92 -13.75 -2.75
CA LEU A 504 -7.07 -12.57 -2.89
C LEU A 504 -6.00 -12.54 -1.78
N ALA A 505 -4.72 -12.63 -2.18
CA ALA A 505 -3.58 -12.41 -1.31
C ALA A 505 -3.28 -10.91 -1.18
N VAL A 506 -2.68 -10.49 -0.07
CA VAL A 506 -2.48 -9.08 0.24
C VAL A 506 -1.02 -8.80 0.55
N ASP A 507 -0.40 -7.94 -0.27
CA ASP A 507 0.91 -7.34 -0.04
C ASP A 507 0.70 -5.92 0.50
N GLU A 508 0.56 -5.81 1.82
CA GLU A 508 0.17 -4.57 2.50
C GLU A 508 1.23 -3.46 2.35
N ASP A 509 2.51 -3.82 2.34
CA ASP A 509 3.61 -2.87 2.19
C ASP A 509 3.91 -2.54 0.72
N GLY A 510 3.52 -3.44 -0.20
CA GLY A 510 3.73 -3.27 -1.63
C GLY A 510 5.17 -3.50 -2.05
N LEU A 511 5.89 -4.39 -1.38
CA LEU A 511 7.31 -4.66 -1.65
C LEU A 511 7.49 -5.59 -2.87
N LEU A 512 6.52 -6.47 -3.14
CA LEU A 512 6.67 -7.47 -4.20
C LEU A 512 6.69 -6.86 -5.60
N VAL A 513 6.04 -5.71 -5.80
CA VAL A 513 6.06 -5.08 -7.13
C VAL A 513 7.47 -4.70 -7.56
N ASP A 514 8.38 -4.39 -6.64
CA ASP A 514 9.79 -4.14 -6.98
C ASP A 514 10.56 -5.43 -7.30
N ASP A 515 10.34 -6.48 -6.51
CA ASP A 515 10.95 -7.80 -6.74
C ASP A 515 10.54 -8.38 -8.11
N PHE A 516 9.33 -8.04 -8.57
CA PHE A 516 8.80 -8.44 -9.87
C PHE A 516 8.99 -7.39 -10.99
N GLY A 517 9.63 -6.25 -10.72
CA GLY A 517 9.86 -5.19 -11.71
C GLY A 517 8.56 -4.64 -12.33
N ILE A 518 7.52 -4.49 -11.50
CA ILE A 518 6.17 -4.07 -11.88
C ILE A 518 6.01 -2.57 -11.61
N PHE A 519 5.62 -1.84 -12.66
CA PHE A 519 5.45 -0.39 -12.60
C PHE A 519 4.00 0.07 -12.81
N THR A 520 3.17 -0.78 -13.43
CA THR A 520 1.75 -0.53 -13.73
C THR A 520 0.89 -1.65 -13.15
N LEU A 521 -0.36 -1.36 -12.81
CA LEU A 521 -1.34 -2.38 -12.42
C LEU A 521 -2.64 -2.20 -13.22
N PRO A 522 -3.33 -3.29 -13.59
CA PRO A 522 -2.94 -4.68 -13.35
C PRO A 522 -1.73 -5.12 -14.19
N THR A 523 -0.98 -6.11 -13.69
CA THR A 523 0.13 -6.76 -14.42
C THR A 523 0.17 -8.25 -14.11
N HIS A 524 0.49 -9.06 -15.13
CA HIS A 524 0.38 -10.51 -15.12
C HIS A 524 1.72 -11.17 -15.39
N VAL A 525 2.19 -11.98 -14.46
CA VAL A 525 3.45 -12.74 -14.57
C VAL A 525 3.11 -14.19 -14.92
N PHE A 526 3.42 -14.59 -16.15
CA PHE A 526 3.17 -15.93 -16.66
C PHE A 526 4.40 -16.82 -16.47
N MET A 527 4.17 -18.00 -15.89
CA MET A 527 5.22 -18.93 -15.48
C MET A 527 4.97 -20.35 -16.01
N ASP A 528 6.06 -21.03 -16.40
CA ASP A 528 5.99 -22.45 -16.74
C ASP A 528 5.82 -23.34 -15.49
N ARG A 529 5.66 -24.66 -15.69
CA ARG A 529 5.46 -25.64 -14.61
C ARG A 529 6.58 -25.68 -13.56
N LYS A 530 7.78 -25.16 -13.88
CA LYS A 530 8.92 -25.08 -12.96
C LYS A 530 8.97 -23.76 -12.20
N GLY A 531 8.01 -22.86 -12.46
CA GLY A 531 7.97 -21.50 -11.93
C GLY A 531 8.96 -20.56 -12.61
N VAL A 532 9.38 -20.85 -13.86
CA VAL A 532 10.23 -19.94 -14.64
C VAL A 532 9.35 -18.92 -15.35
N ILE A 533 9.64 -17.63 -15.16
CA ILE A 533 8.91 -16.52 -15.77
C ILE A 533 9.17 -16.53 -17.27
N LYS A 534 8.10 -16.57 -18.06
CA LYS A 534 8.15 -16.57 -19.53
C LYS A 534 7.66 -15.28 -20.13
N ARG A 535 6.69 -14.64 -19.50
CA ARG A 535 6.11 -13.37 -19.93
C ARG A 535 5.69 -12.53 -18.74
N VAL A 536 5.74 -11.22 -18.93
CA VAL A 536 5.13 -10.24 -18.03
C VAL A 536 4.27 -9.35 -18.92
N VAL A 537 2.98 -9.31 -18.66
CA VAL A 537 2.00 -8.63 -19.51
C VAL A 537 1.22 -7.63 -18.66
N PRO A 538 1.37 -6.32 -18.91
CA PRO A 538 0.65 -5.28 -18.20
C PRO A 538 -0.71 -5.00 -18.86
N GLY A 539 -1.62 -4.37 -18.11
CA GLY A 539 -2.97 -4.03 -18.59
C GLY A 539 -3.98 -5.15 -18.34
N VAL A 540 -5.24 -4.87 -18.68
CA VAL A 540 -6.35 -5.82 -18.53
C VAL A 540 -6.25 -6.89 -19.60
N LEU A 541 -6.37 -8.15 -19.20
CA LEU A 541 -6.43 -9.31 -20.08
C LEU A 541 -7.80 -9.96 -20.04
N THR A 542 -8.31 -10.29 -21.22
CA THR A 542 -9.48 -11.15 -21.39
C THR A 542 -9.17 -12.59 -20.99
N GLU A 543 -10.21 -13.39 -20.75
CA GLU A 543 -10.07 -14.83 -20.47
C GLU A 543 -9.33 -15.56 -21.61
N GLU A 544 -9.63 -15.21 -22.86
CA GLU A 544 -9.01 -15.77 -24.06
C GLU A 544 -7.51 -15.45 -24.13
N GLU A 545 -7.12 -14.22 -23.78
CA GLU A 545 -5.72 -13.81 -23.73
C GLU A 545 -4.95 -14.50 -22.61
N ILE A 546 -5.56 -14.67 -21.43
CA ILE A 546 -4.97 -15.42 -20.33
C ILE A 546 -4.75 -16.87 -20.76
N GLU A 547 -5.76 -17.52 -21.35
CA GLU A 547 -5.64 -18.89 -21.83
C GLU A 547 -4.56 -19.04 -22.90
N LYS A 548 -4.54 -18.16 -23.90
CA LYS A 548 -3.51 -18.15 -24.94
C LYS A 548 -2.11 -18.03 -24.34
N ASN A 549 -1.90 -17.10 -23.41
CA ASN A 549 -0.60 -16.92 -22.77
C ASN A 549 -0.19 -18.13 -21.91
N LEU A 550 -1.13 -18.83 -21.28
CA LEU A 550 -0.86 -20.07 -20.55
C LEU A 550 -0.53 -21.25 -21.47
N LEU A 551 -1.13 -21.32 -22.66
CA LEU A 551 -0.84 -22.35 -23.66
C LEU A 551 0.52 -22.14 -24.32
N ASP A 552 0.90 -20.89 -24.60
CA ASP A 552 2.17 -20.52 -25.25
C ASP A 552 3.41 -20.90 -24.41
N ILE A 553 3.25 -21.16 -23.11
CA ILE A 553 4.35 -21.38 -22.15
C ILE A 553 4.45 -22.82 -21.63
N LEU A 554 3.63 -23.73 -22.18
CA LEU A 554 3.55 -25.13 -21.76
C LEU A 554 4.84 -25.94 -21.93
#